data_AF-A0A1Y0VVJ2-F1
#
_entry.id   AF-A0A1Y0VVJ2-F1
#
_cell.length_a   1.000
_cell.length_b   1.000
_cell.length_c   1.000
_cell.angle_alpha   90.00
_cell.angle_beta   90.00
_cell.angle_gamma   90.00
#
_symmetry.space_group_name_H-M   'P 1'
#
loop_
_entity.id
_entity.type
_entity.pdbx_description
1 polymer ?
#
loop_
_entity_poly.entity_id
_entity_poly.type
_entity_poly.pdbx_seq_one_letter_code
_entity_poly.pdbx_strand_id
1 'polypeptide(L)'
;MSKTDNLGNQNQLLSLVAHTSVTKRLFKSFPVQLTGSTGQTAEAGLEFKNLENGNQSLKLSVTVPKNQQAYLSLFKMQGSISQISVYKGKQLIENYNPNLVGQYINLGSFKQRTNLNISVRLSGTGTAQFARPTLITLNEKIFQRQIELARKYQATNLKYGKRTIKGNITTNNDKQALLLTIPADPGWKAKINGKQVAVKTVDNLFTLVPLNSGKNQLTMKYVPTGLVIGAWLTILGLSSFILYRSGDDTIMKI
;
A
#
# COMPACT_ATOMS: atom_id res chain seq x y z
N MET A 1 -0.25 -10.47 0.28
CA MET A 1 0.58 -9.46 -0.39
C MET A 1 2.01 -9.58 0.13
N SER A 2 3.00 -9.16 -0.64
CA SER A 2 4.41 -9.30 -0.26
C SER A 2 4.79 -8.21 0.74
N LYS A 3 5.54 -8.52 1.80
CA LYS A 3 6.01 -7.48 2.73
C LYS A 3 7.08 -6.55 2.13
N THR A 4 7.69 -6.95 1.01
CA THR A 4 8.85 -6.28 0.43
C THR A 4 8.64 -5.80 -1.01
N ASP A 5 7.54 -6.18 -1.67
CA ASP A 5 7.23 -5.78 -3.05
C ASP A 5 6.06 -4.78 -3.10
N ASN A 6 6.39 -3.52 -2.82
CA ASN A 6 5.41 -2.44 -2.81
C ASN A 6 4.75 -2.20 -4.18
N LEU A 7 5.50 -2.27 -5.28
CA LEU A 7 4.97 -2.08 -6.64
C LEU A 7 4.08 -3.24 -7.07
N GLY A 8 4.46 -4.48 -6.74
CA GLY A 8 3.63 -5.65 -6.96
C GLY A 8 2.33 -5.61 -6.16
N ASN A 9 2.38 -5.17 -4.89
CA ASN A 9 1.19 -4.99 -4.08
C ASN A 9 0.23 -3.94 -4.65
N GLN A 10 0.76 -2.79 -5.13
CA GLN A 10 -0.06 -1.78 -5.82
C GLN A 10 -0.73 -2.37 -7.07
N ASN A 11 0.00 -3.17 -7.85
CA ASN A 11 -0.53 -3.86 -9.02
C ASN A 11 -1.65 -4.86 -8.64
N GLN A 12 -1.48 -5.61 -7.56
CA GLN A 12 -2.49 -6.54 -7.06
C GLN A 12 -3.74 -5.80 -6.55
N LEU A 13 -3.57 -4.75 -5.76
CA LEU A 13 -4.66 -3.96 -5.20
C LEU A 13 -5.50 -3.30 -6.30
N LEU A 14 -4.85 -2.65 -7.28
CA LEU A 14 -5.57 -1.99 -8.37
C LEU A 14 -6.26 -3.03 -9.28
N SER A 15 -5.62 -4.17 -9.54
CA SER A 15 -6.24 -5.25 -10.31
C SER A 15 -7.48 -5.82 -9.62
N LEU A 16 -7.46 -5.91 -8.28
CA LEU A 16 -8.60 -6.36 -7.47
C LEU A 16 -9.80 -5.44 -7.63
N VAL A 17 -9.63 -4.13 -7.44
CA VAL A 17 -10.74 -3.15 -7.55
C VAL A 17 -11.19 -2.92 -8.99
N ALA A 18 -10.29 -3.08 -9.96
CA ALA A 18 -10.63 -3.01 -11.38
C ALA A 18 -11.26 -4.31 -11.92
N HIS A 19 -11.30 -5.38 -11.11
CA HIS A 19 -11.71 -6.72 -11.52
C HIS A 19 -10.97 -7.22 -12.77
N THR A 20 -9.66 -6.99 -12.82
CA THR A 20 -8.81 -7.42 -13.94
C THR A 20 -7.78 -8.46 -13.51
N SER A 21 -7.24 -9.20 -14.47
CA SER A 21 -6.13 -10.12 -14.22
C SER A 21 -4.86 -9.35 -13.87
N VAL A 22 -4.11 -9.84 -12.87
CA VAL A 22 -2.83 -9.29 -12.40
C VAL A 22 -1.71 -9.41 -13.46
N THR A 23 -1.95 -10.15 -14.54
CA THR A 23 -0.96 -10.49 -15.59
C THR A 23 -0.35 -9.27 -16.30
N LYS A 24 -1.06 -8.14 -16.40
CA LYS A 24 -0.51 -6.91 -16.96
C LYS A 24 0.09 -6.04 -15.86
N ARG A 25 1.41 -6.14 -15.67
CA ARG A 25 2.14 -5.32 -14.70
C ARG A 25 2.05 -3.82 -15.05
N LEU A 26 1.54 -3.02 -14.12
CA LEU A 26 1.53 -1.56 -14.15
C LEU A 26 2.95 -0.99 -14.17
N PHE A 27 3.80 -1.52 -13.29
CA PHE A 27 5.17 -1.10 -13.11
C PHE A 27 6.15 -2.04 -13.81
N LYS A 28 7.17 -1.47 -14.44
CA LYS A 28 8.31 -2.20 -15.00
C LYS A 28 9.61 -1.56 -14.54
N SER A 29 10.62 -2.39 -14.30
CA SER A 29 11.97 -1.94 -13.98
C SER A 29 12.86 -2.09 -15.21
N PHE A 30 13.71 -1.09 -15.43
CA PHE A 30 14.71 -1.05 -16.48
C PHE A 30 16.07 -0.68 -15.88
N PRO A 31 17.16 -1.23 -16.42
CA PRO A 31 18.49 -0.83 -16.00
C PRO A 31 18.75 0.64 -16.34
N VAL A 32 19.61 1.28 -15.55
CA VAL A 32 20.17 2.59 -15.87
C VAL A 32 21.63 2.43 -16.27
N GLN A 33 22.11 3.31 -17.14
CA GLN A 33 23.52 3.36 -17.51
C GLN A 33 24.24 4.41 -16.67
N LEU A 34 25.31 4.00 -16.00
CA LEU A 34 26.23 4.93 -15.35
C LEU A 34 27.09 5.62 -16.42
N THR A 35 27.05 6.95 -16.49
CA THR A 35 27.84 7.74 -17.45
C THR A 35 28.96 8.55 -16.80
N GLY A 36 29.01 8.59 -15.47
CA GLY A 36 30.13 9.15 -14.71
C GLY A 36 29.82 9.28 -13.23
N SER A 37 30.87 9.30 -12.39
CA SER A 37 30.79 9.53 -10.95
C SER A 37 31.98 10.33 -10.45
N THR A 38 31.81 11.05 -9.34
CA THR A 38 32.91 11.71 -8.61
C THR A 38 33.24 11.03 -7.27
N GLY A 39 32.62 9.87 -6.99
CA GLY A 39 32.86 9.02 -5.80
C GLY A 39 33.19 7.57 -6.16
N GLN A 40 33.55 6.76 -5.16
CA GLN A 40 33.85 5.32 -5.34
C GLN A 40 32.58 4.52 -5.70
N THR A 41 32.71 3.60 -6.66
CA THR A 41 31.67 2.67 -7.09
C THR A 41 32.15 1.22 -6.94
N ALA A 42 31.36 0.33 -6.34
CA ALA A 42 31.70 -1.10 -6.26
C ALA A 42 31.12 -1.93 -7.43
N GLU A 43 31.89 -2.94 -7.88
CA GLU A 43 31.62 -3.79 -9.06
C GLU A 43 30.34 -4.67 -8.95
N ALA A 44 29.92 -5.04 -7.73
CA ALA A 44 28.70 -5.81 -7.51
C ALA A 44 27.52 -4.91 -7.09
N GLY A 45 26.99 -4.13 -8.03
CA GLY A 45 25.75 -3.39 -7.82
C GLY A 45 25.91 -2.04 -7.12
N LEU A 46 26.82 -1.20 -7.60
CA LEU A 46 26.93 0.24 -7.32
C LEU A 46 26.64 0.65 -5.86
N GLU A 47 27.51 0.23 -4.94
CA GLU A 47 27.67 0.95 -3.67
C GLU A 47 28.24 2.33 -4.00
N PHE A 48 27.48 3.39 -3.69
CA PHE A 48 28.06 4.72 -3.55
C PHE A 48 28.55 4.83 -2.13
N LYS A 49 29.76 5.32 -1.89
CA LYS A 49 30.20 5.74 -0.56
C LYS A 49 30.51 7.21 -0.63
N ASN A 50 29.72 8.00 0.09
CA ASN A 50 30.07 9.40 0.31
C ASN A 50 31.38 9.47 1.12
N LEU A 51 32.47 9.87 0.46
CA LEU A 51 33.79 10.04 1.05
C LEU A 51 33.82 11.41 1.72
N GLU A 52 34.32 11.44 2.95
CA GLU A 52 34.34 12.60 3.83
C GLU A 52 34.87 13.84 3.08
N ASN A 53 34.01 14.86 2.94
CA ASN A 53 34.34 16.24 2.53
C ASN A 53 34.28 16.58 1.02
N GLY A 54 33.39 15.97 0.24
CA GLY A 54 33.11 16.42 -1.14
C GLY A 54 31.66 16.34 -1.58
N ASN A 55 31.23 17.25 -2.46
CA ASN A 55 29.97 17.09 -3.20
C ASN A 55 30.11 15.91 -4.19
N GLN A 56 29.56 14.76 -3.83
CA GLN A 56 29.56 13.61 -4.73
C GLN A 56 28.42 13.70 -5.72
N SER A 57 28.69 13.28 -6.95
CA SER A 57 27.71 13.26 -8.02
C SER A 57 27.74 11.96 -8.79
N LEU A 58 26.56 11.56 -9.23
CA LEU A 58 26.29 10.41 -10.08
C LEU A 58 25.59 10.90 -11.34
N LYS A 59 26.14 10.57 -12.50
CA LYS A 59 25.51 10.84 -13.79
C LYS A 59 24.98 9.54 -14.37
N LEU A 60 23.69 9.54 -14.68
CA LEU A 60 22.96 8.40 -15.21
C LEU A 60 22.37 8.76 -16.56
N SER A 61 22.38 7.82 -17.49
CA SER A 61 21.56 7.86 -18.69
C SER A 61 20.45 6.82 -18.58
N VAL A 62 19.22 7.25 -18.83
CA VAL A 62 18.03 6.39 -18.79
C VAL A 62 17.20 6.59 -20.05
N THR A 63 16.69 5.49 -20.60
CA THR A 63 15.76 5.52 -21.74
C THR A 63 14.36 5.19 -21.27
N VAL A 64 13.48 6.19 -21.28
CA VAL A 64 12.07 6.03 -20.93
C VAL A 64 11.29 5.57 -22.17
N PRO A 65 10.56 4.44 -22.12
CA PRO A 65 9.67 4.02 -23.22
C PRO A 65 8.48 4.98 -23.41
N LYS A 66 7.87 4.95 -24.59
CA LYS A 66 6.67 5.77 -24.90
C LYS A 66 5.49 5.46 -23.96
N ASN A 67 4.70 6.50 -23.64
CA ASN A 67 3.50 6.45 -22.80
C ASN A 67 3.76 5.89 -21.40
N GLN A 68 4.82 6.36 -20.77
CA GLN A 68 5.23 5.95 -19.44
C GLN A 68 5.41 7.18 -18.54
N GLN A 69 4.93 7.07 -17.30
CA GLN A 69 5.46 7.91 -16.22
C GLN A 69 6.71 7.23 -15.67
N ALA A 70 7.77 8.00 -15.45
CA ALA A 70 9.08 7.49 -15.05
C ALA A 70 9.47 7.95 -13.65
N TYR A 71 10.12 7.04 -12.93
CA TYR A 71 10.68 7.28 -11.60
C TYR A 71 12.11 6.74 -11.55
N LEU A 72 13.02 7.48 -10.94
CA LEU A 72 14.32 6.94 -10.54
C LEU A 72 14.15 6.27 -9.17
N SER A 73 14.48 4.99 -9.08
CA SER A 73 14.55 4.28 -7.80
C SER A 73 15.95 4.41 -7.23
N LEU A 74 16.06 5.10 -6.09
CA LEU A 74 17.28 5.32 -5.33
C LEU A 74 17.05 4.87 -3.89
N PHE A 75 17.38 3.61 -3.60
CA PHE A 75 17.15 3.01 -2.28
C PHE A 75 18.42 3.10 -1.43
N LYS A 76 18.35 3.85 -0.32
CA LYS A 76 19.44 3.93 0.65
C LYS A 76 19.42 2.69 1.54
N MET A 77 20.50 1.91 1.52
CA MET A 77 20.65 0.71 2.33
C MET A 77 21.13 1.04 3.74
N GLN A 78 22.15 1.89 3.85
CA GLN A 78 22.73 2.26 5.14
C GLN A 78 23.44 3.62 5.10
N GLY A 79 23.69 4.18 6.28
CA GLY A 79 24.47 5.39 6.47
C GLY A 79 23.67 6.70 6.48
N SER A 80 24.40 7.80 6.67
CA SER A 80 23.84 9.13 6.96
C SER A 80 24.27 10.14 5.90
N ILE A 81 23.28 10.71 5.22
CA ILE A 81 23.41 11.81 4.26
C ILE A 81 22.33 12.84 4.62
N SER A 82 22.66 14.12 4.58
CA SER A 82 21.71 15.18 4.91
C SER A 82 20.78 15.51 3.74
N GLN A 83 21.29 15.45 2.50
CA GLN A 83 20.53 15.87 1.33
C GLN A 83 20.90 15.13 0.04
N ILE A 84 19.89 14.87 -0.78
CA ILE A 84 20.01 14.43 -2.17
C ILE A 84 19.34 15.45 -3.07
N SER A 85 20.05 15.93 -4.08
CA SER A 85 19.53 16.80 -5.13
C SER A 85 19.57 16.07 -6.46
N VAL A 86 18.45 16.01 -7.17
CA VAL A 86 18.33 15.30 -8.46
C VAL A 86 18.05 16.30 -9.56
N TYR A 87 18.84 16.23 -10.63
CA TYR A 87 18.73 17.09 -11.80
C TYR A 87 18.38 16.27 -13.04
N LYS A 88 17.47 16.80 -13.86
CA LYS A 88 17.19 16.33 -15.22
C LYS A 88 17.81 17.33 -16.20
N GLY A 89 18.94 16.97 -16.81
CA GLY A 89 19.79 17.94 -17.50
C GLY A 89 20.32 19.00 -16.52
N LYS A 90 19.98 20.27 -16.75
CA LYS A 90 20.34 21.40 -15.85
C LYS A 90 19.25 21.73 -14.82
N GLN A 91 18.04 21.20 -14.98
CA GLN A 91 16.91 21.52 -14.10
C GLN A 91 16.96 20.68 -12.83
N LEU A 92 16.92 21.33 -11.66
CA LEU A 92 16.67 20.67 -10.38
C LEU A 92 15.21 20.19 -10.35
N ILE A 93 14.99 18.89 -10.17
CA ILE A 93 13.64 18.29 -10.13
C ILE A 93 13.25 17.84 -8.73
N GLU A 94 14.22 17.48 -7.88
CA GLU A 94 13.97 17.05 -6.51
C GLU A 94 15.12 17.47 -5.61
N ASN A 95 14.81 17.85 -4.37
CA ASN A 95 15.78 18.12 -3.32
C ASN A 95 15.23 17.70 -1.96
N TYR A 96 15.82 16.68 -1.34
CA TYR A 96 15.21 16.05 -0.17
C TYR A 96 16.21 15.42 0.80
N ASN A 97 15.77 15.22 2.04
CA ASN A 97 16.51 14.43 3.04
C ASN A 97 16.18 12.94 2.86
N PRO A 98 17.16 12.07 2.54
CA PRO A 98 16.92 10.65 2.27
C PRO A 98 16.51 9.83 3.50
N ASN A 99 16.49 10.43 4.69
CA ASN A 99 15.93 9.81 5.90
C ASN A 99 14.42 10.05 6.06
N LEU A 100 13.85 10.99 5.31
CA LEU A 100 12.44 11.41 5.46
C LEU A 100 11.58 11.02 4.25
N VAL A 101 12.20 10.73 3.11
CA VAL A 101 11.51 10.48 1.83
C VAL A 101 11.84 9.08 1.32
N GLY A 102 10.87 8.46 0.67
CA GLY A 102 11.02 7.13 0.07
C GLY A 102 11.95 7.09 -1.15
N GLN A 103 12.11 5.90 -1.73
CA GLN A 103 13.11 5.60 -2.76
C GLN A 103 12.76 6.08 -4.19
N TYR A 104 11.54 6.56 -4.46
CA TYR A 104 11.08 6.83 -5.83
C TYR A 104 11.00 8.33 -6.12
N ILE A 105 11.84 8.79 -7.04
CA ILE A 105 11.97 10.19 -7.47
C ILE A 105 11.24 10.35 -8.80
N ASN A 106 10.27 11.26 -8.90
CA ASN A 106 9.48 11.46 -10.11
C ASN A 106 10.30 12.17 -11.21
N LEU A 107 10.42 11.54 -12.38
CA LEU A 107 11.13 12.13 -13.55
C LEU A 107 10.17 12.80 -14.55
N GLY A 108 8.88 12.52 -14.43
CA GLY A 108 7.80 13.04 -15.27
C GLY A 108 7.11 11.98 -16.15
N SER A 109 6.17 12.45 -16.97
CA SER A 109 5.44 11.66 -17.98
C SER A 109 6.03 11.87 -19.37
N PHE A 110 6.14 10.79 -20.14
CA PHE A 110 6.75 10.78 -21.47
C PHE A 110 5.83 10.12 -22.49
N LYS A 111 5.33 10.91 -23.46
CA LYS A 111 4.47 10.41 -24.55
C LYS A 111 5.25 9.69 -25.65
N GLN A 112 6.51 10.05 -25.84
CA GLN A 112 7.43 9.43 -26.80
C GLN A 112 8.59 8.77 -26.07
N ARG A 113 9.37 7.93 -26.78
CA ARG A 113 10.60 7.36 -26.22
C ARG A 113 11.60 8.50 -25.99
N THR A 114 12.16 8.62 -24.79
CA THR A 114 13.01 9.75 -24.43
C THR A 114 14.25 9.29 -23.69
N ASN A 115 15.42 9.76 -24.11
CA ASN A 115 16.66 9.58 -23.37
C ASN A 115 16.84 10.76 -22.41
N LEU A 116 17.13 10.47 -21.15
CA LEU A 116 17.32 11.45 -20.09
C LEU A 116 18.71 11.29 -19.50
N ASN A 117 19.35 12.44 -19.26
CA ASN A 117 20.56 12.52 -18.45
C ASN A 117 20.16 13.01 -17.07
N ILE A 118 20.37 12.17 -16.07
CA ILE A 118 20.04 12.44 -14.66
C ILE A 118 21.33 12.64 -13.89
N SER A 119 21.43 13.72 -13.12
CA SER A 119 22.53 13.94 -12.18
C SER A 119 21.97 13.87 -10.76
N VAL A 120 22.44 12.92 -9.96
CA VAL A 120 22.17 12.85 -8.53
C VAL A 120 23.36 13.45 -7.80
N ARG A 121 23.12 14.40 -6.90
CA ARG A 121 24.15 14.99 -6.04
C ARG A 121 23.86 14.67 -4.60
N LEU A 122 24.87 14.19 -3.89
CA LEU A 122 24.82 13.88 -2.47
C LEU A 122 25.56 14.97 -1.73
N SER A 123 24.93 15.51 -0.67
CA SER A 123 25.52 16.54 0.17
C SER A 123 25.34 16.17 1.64
N GLY A 124 26.30 16.60 2.47
CA GLY A 124 26.35 16.31 3.89
C GLY A 124 27.60 15.54 4.30
N THR A 125 27.80 15.44 5.61
CA THR A 125 28.89 14.67 6.23
C THR A 125 28.44 13.23 6.46
N GLY A 126 29.38 12.28 6.30
CA GLY A 126 29.14 10.85 6.52
C GLY A 126 29.05 10.02 5.24
N THR A 127 29.12 8.70 5.38
CA THR A 127 28.98 7.71 4.31
C THR A 127 27.54 7.24 4.21
N ALA A 128 27.00 7.05 3.00
CA ALA A 128 25.82 6.20 2.81
C ALA A 128 25.94 5.36 1.57
N GLN A 129 25.38 4.16 1.64
CA GLN A 129 25.33 3.17 0.57
C GLN A 129 23.91 3.08 0.01
N PHE A 130 23.83 2.92 -1.31
CA PHE A 130 22.58 2.73 -2.01
C PHE A 130 22.62 1.44 -2.82
N ALA A 131 21.45 0.84 -3.02
CA ALA A 131 21.31 -0.19 -4.03
C ALA A 131 21.49 0.42 -5.43
N ARG A 132 21.87 -0.43 -6.39
CA ARG A 132 21.98 -0.04 -7.80
C ARG A 132 20.70 0.68 -8.26
N PRO A 133 20.81 1.94 -8.75
CA PRO A 133 19.63 2.67 -9.18
C PRO A 133 18.96 1.97 -10.36
N THR A 134 17.64 2.04 -10.42
CA THR A 134 16.85 1.51 -11.53
C THR A 134 15.84 2.54 -12.02
N LEU A 135 15.48 2.44 -13.30
CA LEU A 135 14.35 3.19 -13.84
C LEU A 135 13.09 2.36 -13.60
N ILE A 136 12.14 2.92 -12.85
CA ILE A 136 10.80 2.34 -12.71
C ILE A 136 9.85 3.13 -13.61
N THR A 137 9.02 2.44 -14.37
CA THR A 137 8.02 3.08 -15.23
C THR A 137 6.62 2.58 -14.92
N LEU A 138 5.65 3.49 -14.87
CA LEU A 138 4.21 3.21 -14.81
C LEU A 138 3.60 3.35 -16.20
N ASN A 139 2.99 2.28 -16.71
CA ASN A 139 2.29 2.32 -17.99
C ASN A 139 0.97 3.07 -17.86
N GLU A 140 0.96 4.32 -18.32
CA GLU A 140 -0.20 5.21 -18.17
C GLU A 140 -1.46 4.66 -18.83
N LYS A 141 -1.33 4.01 -19.99
CA LYS A 141 -2.50 3.46 -20.70
C LYS A 141 -3.15 2.33 -19.91
N ILE A 142 -2.34 1.43 -19.36
CA ILE A 142 -2.84 0.33 -18.52
C ILE A 142 -3.42 0.89 -17.22
N PHE A 143 -2.72 1.83 -16.59
CA PHE A 143 -3.16 2.47 -15.34
C PHE A 143 -4.51 3.17 -15.50
N GLN A 144 -4.65 4.05 -16.49
CA GLN A 144 -5.91 4.76 -16.75
C GLN A 144 -7.05 3.78 -17.05
N ARG A 145 -6.79 2.74 -17.84
CA ARG A 145 -7.78 1.70 -18.10
C ARG A 145 -8.24 0.99 -16.83
N GLN A 146 -7.33 0.68 -15.90
CA GLN A 146 -7.72 0.07 -14.63
C GLN A 146 -8.50 1.03 -13.74
N ILE A 147 -8.17 2.33 -13.73
CA ILE A 147 -8.93 3.35 -12.99
C ILE A 147 -10.36 3.48 -13.54
N GLU A 148 -10.53 3.51 -14.86
CA GLU A 148 -11.87 3.51 -15.49
C GLU A 148 -12.70 2.29 -15.07
N LEU A 149 -12.09 1.10 -15.09
CA LEU A 149 -12.77 -0.13 -14.69
C LEU A 149 -13.11 -0.11 -13.19
N ALA A 150 -12.19 0.33 -12.32
CA ALA A 150 -12.43 0.45 -10.90
C ALA A 150 -13.60 1.40 -10.59
N ARG A 151 -13.68 2.54 -11.30
CA ARG A 151 -14.82 3.47 -11.20
C ARG A 151 -16.11 2.84 -11.70
N LYS A 152 -16.07 2.14 -12.84
CA LYS A 152 -17.24 1.45 -13.41
C LYS A 152 -17.84 0.42 -12.45
N TYR A 153 -17.00 -0.29 -11.70
CA TYR A 153 -17.43 -1.34 -10.77
C TYR A 153 -17.57 -0.87 -9.32
N GLN A 154 -17.41 0.43 -9.06
CA GLN A 154 -17.57 0.99 -7.73
C GLN A 154 -19.00 0.77 -7.22
N ALA A 155 -19.13 0.35 -5.96
CA ALA A 155 -20.42 0.28 -5.29
C ALA A 155 -20.95 1.71 -5.02
N THR A 156 -21.99 2.13 -5.74
CA THR A 156 -22.54 3.50 -5.67
C THR A 156 -23.67 3.67 -4.65
N ASN A 157 -24.31 2.58 -4.22
CA ASN A 157 -25.53 2.60 -3.40
C ASN A 157 -25.35 1.95 -2.02
N LEU A 158 -24.25 2.29 -1.34
CA LEU A 158 -24.03 1.86 0.05
C LEU A 158 -24.63 2.89 1.02
N LYS A 159 -25.41 2.41 1.98
CA LYS A 159 -25.93 3.16 3.11
C LYS A 159 -25.14 2.81 4.37
N TYR A 160 -24.68 3.83 5.06
CA TYR A 160 -23.89 3.71 6.28
C TYR A 160 -24.74 4.12 7.49
N GLY A 161 -24.70 3.30 8.54
CA GLY A 161 -25.18 3.64 9.88
C GLY A 161 -24.04 3.53 10.88
N LYS A 162 -24.30 3.86 12.16
CA LYS A 162 -23.26 3.89 13.21
C LYS A 162 -22.40 2.61 13.29
N ARG A 163 -23.02 1.44 13.06
CA ARG A 163 -22.36 0.11 13.17
C ARG A 163 -22.82 -0.83 12.05
N THR A 164 -23.34 -0.29 10.95
CA THR A 164 -23.95 -1.09 9.87
C THR A 164 -23.65 -0.52 8.50
N ILE A 165 -23.43 -1.41 7.53
CA ILE A 165 -23.32 -1.06 6.11
C ILE A 165 -24.33 -1.91 5.35
N LYS A 166 -25.16 -1.29 4.50
CA LYS A 166 -26.13 -2.01 3.66
C LYS A 166 -26.06 -1.50 2.24
N GLY A 167 -26.32 -2.36 1.27
CA GLY A 167 -26.42 -1.91 -0.12
C GLY A 167 -26.67 -3.04 -1.08
N ASN A 168 -27.01 -2.67 -2.31
CA ASN A 168 -27.18 -3.63 -3.41
C ASN A 168 -26.02 -3.45 -4.39
N ILE A 169 -25.33 -4.54 -4.70
CA ILE A 169 -24.21 -4.57 -5.63
C ILE A 169 -24.54 -5.58 -6.72
N THR A 170 -24.36 -5.20 -7.98
CA THR A 170 -24.47 -6.13 -9.11
C THR A 170 -23.09 -6.50 -9.61
N THR A 171 -22.83 -7.79 -9.70
CA THR A 171 -21.59 -8.38 -10.21
C THR A 171 -21.85 -9.11 -11.52
N ASN A 172 -20.80 -9.23 -12.33
CA ASN A 172 -20.88 -9.90 -13.63
C ASN A 172 -20.34 -11.34 -13.58
N ASN A 173 -19.71 -11.75 -12.47
CA ASN A 173 -19.27 -13.11 -12.22
C ASN A 173 -18.97 -13.36 -10.73
N ASP A 174 -18.74 -14.63 -10.42
CA ASP A 174 -18.65 -15.23 -9.08
C ASP A 174 -17.29 -14.99 -8.39
N LYS A 175 -16.35 -14.33 -9.08
CA LYS A 175 -14.98 -14.08 -8.58
C LYS A 175 -14.78 -12.64 -8.12
N GLN A 176 -15.86 -11.86 -8.03
CA GLN A 176 -15.80 -10.47 -7.59
C GLN A 176 -15.94 -10.36 -6.06
N ALA A 177 -15.30 -9.35 -5.50
CA ALA A 177 -15.37 -9.03 -4.08
C ALA A 177 -15.53 -7.52 -3.90
N LEU A 178 -16.23 -7.11 -2.86
CA LEU A 178 -16.31 -5.73 -2.43
C LEU A 178 -15.11 -5.43 -1.52
N LEU A 179 -14.24 -4.53 -1.96
CA LEU A 179 -13.21 -3.93 -1.11
C LEU A 179 -13.79 -2.71 -0.40
N LEU A 180 -13.62 -2.65 0.92
CA LEU A 180 -14.02 -1.52 1.75
C LEU A 180 -12.78 -0.92 2.39
N THR A 181 -12.61 0.40 2.26
CA THR A 181 -11.51 1.17 2.87
C THR A 181 -11.75 1.44 4.36
N ILE A 182 -12.27 0.44 5.07
CA ILE A 182 -12.39 0.40 6.53
C ILE A 182 -11.40 -0.64 7.07
N PRO A 183 -10.79 -0.39 8.24
CA PRO A 183 -9.89 -1.35 8.86
C PRO A 183 -10.53 -2.73 9.01
N ALA A 184 -9.79 -3.77 8.65
CA ALA A 184 -10.18 -5.14 8.92
C ALA A 184 -10.25 -5.38 10.43
N ASP A 185 -11.36 -5.95 10.89
CA ASP A 185 -11.59 -6.23 12.31
C ASP A 185 -12.46 -7.49 12.45
N PRO A 186 -12.15 -8.41 13.40
CA PRO A 186 -12.94 -9.62 13.64
C PRO A 186 -14.39 -9.36 14.05
N GLY A 187 -14.70 -8.15 14.54
CA GLY A 187 -16.04 -7.71 14.90
C GLY A 187 -16.96 -7.43 13.71
N TRP A 188 -16.42 -7.32 12.49
CA TRP A 188 -17.24 -7.19 11.28
C TRP A 188 -17.88 -8.52 10.89
N LYS A 189 -19.21 -8.53 10.78
CA LYS A 189 -19.98 -9.65 10.25
C LYS A 189 -20.68 -9.22 8.98
N ALA A 190 -20.56 -10.00 7.90
CA ALA A 190 -21.18 -9.73 6.61
C ALA A 190 -22.18 -10.83 6.22
N LYS A 191 -23.25 -10.41 5.55
CA LYS A 191 -24.23 -11.27 4.90
C LYS A 191 -24.44 -10.82 3.46
N ILE A 192 -24.53 -11.78 2.55
CA ILE A 192 -24.92 -11.60 1.15
C ILE A 192 -26.20 -12.40 0.94
N ASN A 193 -27.27 -11.73 0.48
CA ASN A 193 -28.57 -12.36 0.24
C ASN A 193 -29.08 -13.13 1.48
N GLY A 194 -28.87 -12.54 2.67
CA GLY A 194 -29.25 -13.12 3.96
C GLY A 194 -28.31 -14.20 4.52
N LYS A 195 -27.42 -14.78 3.70
CA LYS A 195 -26.47 -15.82 4.11
C LYS A 195 -25.16 -15.21 4.62
N GLN A 196 -24.63 -15.74 5.72
CA GLN A 196 -23.37 -15.25 6.29
C GLN A 196 -22.20 -15.60 5.38
N VAL A 197 -21.29 -14.63 5.20
CA VAL A 197 -20.07 -14.81 4.42
C VAL A 197 -18.86 -14.42 5.26
N ALA A 198 -17.74 -15.11 5.03
CA ALA A 198 -16.48 -14.79 5.70
C ALA A 198 -15.96 -13.44 5.20
N VAL A 199 -15.81 -12.50 6.14
CA VAL A 199 -15.09 -11.24 5.89
C VAL A 199 -13.60 -11.57 5.81
N LYS A 200 -12.98 -11.20 4.69
CA LYS A 200 -11.55 -11.36 4.42
C LYS A 200 -10.84 -10.02 4.59
N THR A 201 -9.52 -10.05 4.54
CA THR A 201 -8.69 -8.85 4.54
C THR A 201 -7.78 -8.79 3.33
N VAL A 202 -7.47 -7.56 2.89
CA VAL A 202 -6.41 -7.26 1.92
C VAL A 202 -5.30 -6.52 2.65
N ASP A 203 -4.10 -7.09 2.57
CA ASP A 203 -2.87 -6.59 3.22
C ASP A 203 -2.99 -6.36 4.73
N ASN A 204 -3.83 -7.16 5.41
CA ASN A 204 -4.17 -7.00 6.83
C ASN A 204 -4.72 -5.61 7.19
N LEU A 205 -5.16 -4.84 6.20
CA LEU A 205 -5.56 -3.45 6.37
C LEU A 205 -7.02 -3.25 5.99
N PHE A 206 -7.37 -3.61 4.76
CA PHE A 206 -8.71 -3.35 4.23
C PHE A 206 -9.65 -4.53 4.40
N THR A 207 -10.93 -4.23 4.55
CA THR A 207 -11.99 -5.22 4.65
C THR A 207 -12.42 -5.68 3.26
N LEU A 208 -12.55 -6.99 3.05
CA LEU A 208 -12.94 -7.61 1.79
C LEU A 208 -14.14 -8.52 1.99
N VAL A 209 -15.21 -8.31 1.24
CA VAL A 209 -16.43 -9.16 1.29
C VAL A 209 -16.60 -9.87 -0.05
N PRO A 210 -16.52 -11.21 -0.11
CA PRO A 210 -16.82 -11.96 -1.32
C PRO A 210 -18.27 -11.72 -1.77
N LEU A 211 -18.48 -11.60 -3.07
CA LEU A 211 -19.81 -11.43 -3.67
C LEU A 211 -20.14 -12.65 -4.53
N ASN A 212 -21.43 -12.97 -4.65
CA ASN A 212 -21.93 -13.96 -5.61
C ASN A 212 -22.06 -13.32 -7.00
N SER A 213 -22.34 -14.13 -8.02
CA SER A 213 -22.75 -13.65 -9.35
C SER A 213 -24.09 -12.90 -9.31
N GLY A 214 -24.24 -11.87 -10.14
CA GLY A 214 -25.50 -11.15 -10.29
C GLY A 214 -25.80 -10.19 -9.12
N LYS A 215 -27.06 -10.18 -8.65
CA LYS A 215 -27.52 -9.23 -7.63
C LYS A 215 -27.12 -9.71 -6.22
N ASN A 216 -26.43 -8.84 -5.48
CA ASN A 216 -25.99 -9.08 -4.11
C ASN A 216 -26.59 -8.03 -3.18
N GLN A 217 -27.42 -8.47 -2.24
CA GLN A 217 -27.89 -7.65 -1.13
C GLN A 217 -26.91 -7.79 0.04
N LEU A 218 -26.08 -6.77 0.24
CA LEU A 218 -25.11 -6.69 1.33
C LEU A 218 -25.78 -6.20 2.62
N THR A 219 -25.48 -6.87 3.72
CA THR A 219 -25.66 -6.34 5.07
C THR A 219 -24.45 -6.67 5.92
N MET A 220 -23.79 -5.65 6.45
CA MET A 220 -22.72 -5.76 7.42
C MET A 220 -23.11 -5.13 8.75
N LYS A 221 -22.65 -5.73 9.85
CA LYS A 221 -22.82 -5.21 11.21
C LYS A 221 -21.52 -5.37 11.98
N TYR A 222 -21.18 -4.35 12.76
CA TYR A 222 -20.01 -4.34 13.63
C TYR A 222 -20.38 -4.65 15.08
N VAL A 223 -19.74 -5.67 15.65
CA VAL A 223 -19.83 -6.02 17.07
C VAL A 223 -18.43 -6.22 17.63
N PRO A 224 -17.93 -5.31 18.51
CA PRO A 224 -16.63 -5.50 19.15
C PRO A 224 -16.58 -6.84 19.85
N THR A 225 -15.55 -7.63 19.56
CA THR A 225 -15.38 -8.96 20.16
C THR A 225 -15.30 -8.89 21.68
N GLY A 226 -14.60 -7.87 22.21
CA GLY A 226 -14.48 -7.62 23.64
C GLY A 226 -15.79 -7.26 24.33
N LEU A 227 -16.78 -6.71 23.62
CA LEU A 227 -18.09 -6.41 24.20
C LEU A 227 -18.85 -7.69 24.58
N VAL A 228 -18.74 -8.72 23.74
CA VAL A 228 -19.39 -10.02 24.01
C VAL A 228 -18.72 -10.71 25.19
N ILE A 229 -17.38 -10.76 25.20
CA ILE A 229 -16.60 -11.37 26.29
C ILE A 229 -16.82 -10.59 27.60
N GLY A 230 -16.76 -9.26 27.54
CA GLY A 230 -16.98 -8.39 28.69
C GLY A 230 -18.39 -8.57 29.28
N ALA A 231 -19.43 -8.63 28.44
CA ALA A 231 -20.79 -8.87 28.93
C ALA A 231 -20.92 -10.21 29.68
N TRP A 232 -20.29 -11.27 29.18
CA TRP A 232 -20.25 -12.57 29.88
C TRP A 232 -19.53 -12.49 31.22
N LEU A 233 -18.36 -11.84 31.25
CA LEU A 233 -17.60 -11.64 32.50
C LEU A 233 -18.39 -10.80 33.51
N THR A 234 -19.08 -9.75 33.07
CA THR A 234 -19.94 -8.93 33.92
C THR A 234 -21.08 -9.75 34.52
N ILE A 235 -21.78 -10.56 33.70
CA ILE A 235 -22.86 -11.44 34.18
C ILE A 235 -22.32 -12.43 35.21
N LEU A 236 -21.20 -13.10 34.92
CA LEU A 236 -20.57 -14.05 35.85
C LEU A 236 -20.15 -13.39 37.16
N GLY A 237 -19.58 -12.19 37.10
CA GLY A 237 -19.21 -11.42 38.28
C GLY A 237 -20.43 -11.04 39.13
N LEU A 238 -21.51 -10.55 38.49
CA LEU A 238 -22.75 -10.21 39.17
C LEU A 238 -23.42 -11.43 39.81
N SER A 239 -23.48 -12.55 39.09
CA SER A 239 -24.02 -13.81 39.61
C SER A 239 -23.22 -14.32 40.80
N SER A 240 -21.88 -14.27 40.73
CA SER A 240 -21.01 -14.67 41.83
C SER A 240 -21.20 -13.78 43.05
N PHE A 241 -21.32 -12.47 42.86
CA PHE A 241 -21.58 -11.51 43.92
C PHE A 241 -22.94 -11.72 44.60
N ILE A 242 -24.00 -11.97 43.82
CA ILE A 242 -25.34 -12.25 44.36
C ILE A 242 -25.33 -13.56 45.17
N LEU A 243 -24.69 -14.61 44.66
CA LEU A 243 -24.56 -15.89 45.35
C LEU A 243 -23.81 -15.73 46.69
N TYR A 244 -22.67 -15.02 46.68
CA TYR A 244 -21.90 -14.72 47.89
C TYR A 244 -22.76 -14.01 48.95
N ARG A 245 -23.45 -12.93 48.55
CA ARG A 245 -24.32 -12.17 49.47
C ARG A 245 -25.47 -13.00 50.04
N SER A 246 -26.10 -13.85 49.22
CA SER A 246 -27.19 -14.73 49.69
C SER A 246 -26.72 -15.81 50.67
N GLY A 247 -25.44 -16.23 50.58
CA GLY A 247 -24.82 -17.13 51.54
C GLY A 247 -24.59 -16.47 52.90
N ASP A 248 -24.09 -15.23 52.92
CA ASP A 248 -23.85 -14.46 54.16
C ASP A 248 -25.17 -14.16 54.93
N ASP A 249 -26.25 -13.82 54.23
CA ASP A 249 -27.56 -13.57 54.85
C ASP A 249 -28.18 -14.84 55.48
N THR A 250 -27.72 -16.03 55.09
CA THR A 250 -28.18 -17.31 55.66
C THR A 250 -27.41 -17.69 56.92
N ILE A 251 -26.14 -17.26 57.04
CA ILE A 251 -25.28 -17.58 58.20
C ILE A 251 -25.57 -16.65 59.39
N MET A 252 -26.03 -15.41 59.16
CA MET A 252 -26.40 -14.48 60.26
C MET A 252 -27.82 -14.70 60.82
N LYS A 253 -28.56 -15.72 60.36
CA LYS A 253 -29.90 -16.08 60.87
C LYS A 253 -29.92 -17.31 61.78
N ILE A 254 -28.75 -17.81 62.20
CA ILE A 254 -28.60 -18.89 63.18
C ILE A 254 -28.01 -18.29 64.46
#